data_AF-A0A4S4L1G4-F1
#
_entry.id   AF-A0A4S4L1G4-F1
#
_cell.length_a   1.000
_cell.length_b   1.000
_cell.length_c   1.000
_cell.angle_alpha   90.00
_cell.angle_beta   90.00
_cell.angle_gamma   90.00
#
_symmetry.space_group_name_H-M   'P 1'
#
loop_
_entity.id
_entity.type
_entity.pdbx_description
1 polymer ?
#
loop_
_entity_poly.entity_id
_entity_poly.type
_entity_poly.pdbx_seq_one_letter_code
_entity_poly.pdbx_strand_id
1 'polypeptide(L)'
;MSMLLCRSKVAGSSFRIQQSNKQARLSTFNLLSRRLKCQDFSPTIVVEHEHVVCLELRPLVLSRLLRFCSASKFAYSKELEHKHIKPASSTFTSVVEGWDPRCAAILSKAPSCVDWKLVYRDPLPKWISKGARLALIGDAAHPFLPTSIQGASQAVEDGVTLAVVLQMAGKQGIPLAVRAWEKIRYQRVRRAQVLGETNRDMWHKAKPSDKGNSVELPRPEWLLGFDAEKHAYDVFEIAASEIREKGYVLPTLPLTTKFGFQ
;
A
#
# COMPACT_ATOMS: atom_id res chain seq x y z
N MET A 1 15.93 2.06 -1.29
CA MET A 1 14.83 1.80 -2.24
C MET A 1 13.92 2.97 -2.06
N SER A 2 13.75 3.83 -3.04
CA SER A 2 13.43 5.22 -2.79
C SER A 2 12.05 5.54 -3.33
N MET A 3 11.05 5.72 -2.46
CA MET A 3 9.74 6.24 -2.86
C MET A 3 9.79 7.77 -2.81
N LEU A 4 9.78 8.41 -3.97
CA LEU A 4 9.57 9.85 -4.07
C LEU A 4 8.08 10.14 -3.93
N LEU A 5 7.68 10.96 -2.96
CA LEU A 5 6.32 11.49 -2.87
C LEU A 5 6.32 12.98 -3.21
N CYS A 6 5.61 13.34 -4.29
CA CYS A 6 5.49 14.72 -4.75
C CYS A 6 4.04 15.22 -4.66
N ARG A 7 3.85 16.44 -4.17
CA ARG A 7 2.54 17.12 -4.11
C ARG A 7 2.53 18.36 -5.00
N SER A 8 2.00 18.31 -6.21
CA SER A 8 1.89 19.53 -7.03
C SER A 8 0.59 20.30 -6.74
N LYS A 9 0.66 21.64 -6.73
CA LYS A 9 -0.49 22.55 -6.70
C LYS A 9 -0.77 22.99 -8.14
N VAL A 10 -1.99 22.82 -8.63
CA VAL A 10 -2.44 23.45 -9.88
C VAL A 10 -3.42 24.57 -9.51
N ALA A 11 -3.12 25.80 -9.92
CA ALA A 11 -4.04 26.93 -9.77
C ALA A 11 -5.21 26.76 -10.76
N GLY A 12 -6.44 26.69 -10.24
CA GLY A 12 -7.65 26.50 -11.05
C GLY A 12 -8.25 27.81 -11.53
N SER A 13 -8.66 27.85 -12.80
CA SER A 13 -9.64 28.80 -13.33
C SER A 13 -11.06 28.28 -13.03
N SER A 14 -11.92 29.18 -12.57
CA SER A 14 -13.26 28.95 -12.03
C SER A 14 -14.24 28.39 -13.06
N PHE A 15 -14.94 27.28 -12.77
CA PHE A 15 -16.16 26.89 -13.51
C PHE A 15 -17.24 26.36 -12.56
N ARG A 16 -18.46 26.84 -12.79
CA ARG A 16 -19.67 26.64 -11.97
C ARG A 16 -20.30 25.27 -12.30
N ILE A 17 -20.82 24.61 -11.27
CA ILE A 17 -21.33 23.22 -11.27
C ILE A 17 -22.70 23.14 -11.95
N GLN A 18 -22.88 22.17 -12.86
CA GLN A 18 -24.18 21.51 -13.05
C GLN A 18 -24.00 20.00 -12.84
N GLN A 19 -24.87 19.43 -12.00
CA GLN A 19 -24.94 18.00 -11.71
C GLN A 19 -25.44 17.22 -12.94
N SER A 20 -24.73 16.15 -13.32
CA SER A 20 -25.28 14.80 -13.52
C SER A 20 -24.44 13.95 -14.50
N ASN A 21 -24.42 12.65 -14.21
CA ASN A 21 -24.11 11.50 -15.06
C ASN A 21 -22.69 11.20 -15.57
N LYS A 22 -22.44 9.88 -15.66
CA LYS A 22 -21.19 9.15 -16.00
C LYS A 22 -20.40 9.71 -17.20
N GLN A 23 -21.01 10.49 -18.09
CA GLN A 23 -20.38 11.12 -19.25
C GLN A 23 -19.25 12.11 -18.88
N ALA A 24 -19.33 12.76 -17.70
CA ALA A 24 -18.36 13.78 -17.29
C ALA A 24 -16.98 13.24 -16.86
N ARG A 25 -16.80 11.90 -16.77
CA ARG A 25 -15.49 11.30 -16.47
C ARG A 25 -14.52 11.33 -17.65
N LEU A 26 -15.02 11.39 -18.89
CA LEU A 26 -14.23 11.40 -20.12
C LEU A 26 -13.85 12.80 -20.61
N SER A 27 -14.65 13.82 -20.28
CA SER A 27 -14.46 15.18 -20.84
C SER A 27 -13.27 15.93 -20.24
N THR A 28 -12.98 15.76 -18.96
CA THR A 28 -11.81 16.39 -18.31
C THR A 28 -10.48 15.70 -18.66
N PHE A 29 -10.53 14.39 -18.97
CA PHE A 29 -9.37 13.61 -19.42
C PHE A 29 -8.84 14.12 -20.77
N ASN A 30 -9.77 14.49 -21.66
CA ASN A 30 -9.47 15.03 -23.00
C ASN A 30 -8.93 16.46 -23.02
N LEU A 31 -9.03 17.22 -21.92
CA LEU A 31 -8.59 18.61 -21.87
C LEU A 31 -7.08 18.75 -21.58
N LEU A 32 -6.48 17.79 -20.86
CA LEU A 32 -5.03 17.73 -20.69
C LEU A 32 -4.33 17.07 -21.88
N SER A 33 -4.93 16.05 -22.51
CA SER A 33 -4.40 15.44 -23.73
C SER A 33 -4.26 16.46 -24.87
N ARG A 34 -5.20 17.41 -24.97
CA ARG A 34 -5.15 18.53 -25.92
C ARG A 34 -4.08 19.58 -25.60
N ARG A 35 -3.76 19.85 -24.33
CA ARG A 35 -2.71 20.80 -23.94
C ARG A 35 -1.29 20.21 -23.96
N LEU A 36 -1.14 18.90 -23.80
CA LEU A 36 0.15 18.21 -23.83
C LEU A 36 0.40 17.42 -25.14
N LYS A 37 -0.53 17.44 -26.10
CA LYS A 37 -0.50 16.63 -27.34
C LYS A 37 -0.20 15.14 -27.09
N CYS A 38 -0.65 14.57 -25.96
CA CYS A 38 -0.52 13.14 -25.68
C CYS A 38 -1.92 12.51 -25.66
N GLN A 39 -2.23 11.69 -26.67
CA GLN A 39 -3.55 11.05 -26.82
C GLN A 39 -3.82 9.94 -25.80
N ASP A 40 -2.78 9.37 -25.16
CA ASP A 40 -2.94 8.26 -24.22
C ASP A 40 -2.24 8.56 -22.88
N PHE A 41 -3.00 9.06 -21.91
CA PHE A 41 -2.52 9.21 -20.54
C PHE A 41 -3.02 8.02 -19.71
N SER A 42 -2.19 7.00 -19.50
CA SER A 42 -2.43 6.01 -18.45
C SER A 42 -2.03 6.62 -17.10
N PRO A 43 -2.78 6.42 -16.00
CA PRO A 43 -2.38 6.90 -14.67
C PRO A 43 -1.11 6.21 -14.14
N THR A 44 -0.70 5.11 -14.78
CA THR A 44 0.53 4.37 -14.48
C THR A 44 1.44 4.42 -15.70
N ILE A 45 2.67 4.89 -15.51
CA ILE A 45 3.75 4.81 -16.50
C ILE A 45 4.73 3.75 -16.00
N VAL A 46 4.89 2.68 -16.78
CA VAL A 46 5.90 1.64 -16.54
C VAL A 46 7.16 2.07 -17.27
N VAL A 47 8.24 2.21 -16.52
CA VAL A 47 9.60 2.39 -17.04
C VAL A 47 10.34 1.09 -16.72
N GLU A 48 11.33 0.72 -17.53
CA GLU A 48 12.04 -0.55 -17.33
C GLU A 48 12.57 -0.66 -15.88
N HIS A 49 12.12 -1.67 -15.14
CA HIS A 49 12.44 -1.91 -13.71
C HIS A 49 11.96 -0.83 -12.71
N GLU A 50 11.17 0.14 -13.17
CA GLU A 50 10.87 1.39 -12.47
C GLU A 50 9.38 1.77 -12.63
N HIS A 51 8.76 2.26 -11.55
CA HIS A 51 7.32 2.55 -11.56
C HIS A 51 7.01 4.00 -11.21
N VAL A 52 6.21 4.64 -12.07
CA VAL A 52 5.60 5.93 -11.78
C VAL A 52 4.08 5.80 -11.73
N VAL A 53 3.53 6.14 -10.57
CA VAL A 53 2.09 6.20 -10.36
C VAL A 53 1.69 7.65 -10.14
N CYS A 54 0.80 8.15 -11.00
CA CYS A 54 0.24 9.50 -10.89
C CYS A 54 -1.25 9.40 -10.55
N LEU A 55 -1.60 9.82 -9.34
CA LEU A 55 -2.98 9.85 -8.86
C LEU A 55 -3.50 11.28 -8.80
N GLU A 56 -4.70 11.47 -9.32
CA GLU A 56 -5.45 12.72 -9.22
C GLU A 56 -6.52 12.57 -8.13
N LEU A 57 -6.33 13.23 -7.00
CA LEU A 57 -7.30 13.27 -5.91
C LEU A 57 -8.08 14.60 -5.98
N ARG A 58 -9.41 14.48 -6.07
CA ARG A 58 -10.31 15.62 -5.88
C ARG A 58 -10.66 15.71 -4.39
N PRO A 59 -10.32 16.81 -3.69
CA PRO A 59 -10.78 17.00 -2.33
C PRO A 59 -12.29 17.28 -2.34
N LEU A 60 -13.01 16.73 -1.36
CA LEU A 60 -14.45 16.96 -1.18
C LEU A 60 -14.78 18.40 -0.73
N VAL A 61 -13.80 19.14 -0.19
CA VAL A 61 -14.03 20.46 0.45
C VAL A 61 -13.15 21.58 -0.13
N LEU A 62 -12.10 21.24 -0.90
CA LEU A 62 -11.21 22.22 -1.53
C LEU A 62 -11.33 22.10 -3.05
N SER A 63 -11.62 23.21 -3.73
CA SER A 63 -11.60 23.36 -5.20
C SER A 63 -10.19 23.23 -5.82
N ARG A 64 -9.28 22.51 -5.15
CA ARG A 64 -7.88 22.37 -5.54
C ARG A 64 -7.60 20.92 -5.89
N LEU A 65 -7.24 20.69 -7.14
CA LEU A 65 -6.77 19.40 -7.57
C LEU A 65 -5.44 19.06 -6.86
N LEU A 66 -5.38 17.93 -6.19
CA LEU A 66 -4.13 17.40 -5.64
C LEU A 66 -3.65 16.28 -6.55
N ARG A 67 -2.45 16.47 -7.11
CA ARG A 67 -1.77 15.42 -7.88
C ARG A 67 -0.65 14.85 -7.04
N PHE A 68 -0.72 13.54 -6.83
CA PHE A 68 0.32 12.75 -6.19
C PHE A 68 1.08 12.02 -7.29
N CYS A 69 2.37 12.28 -7.39
CA CYS A 69 3.28 11.49 -8.20
C CYS A 69 4.15 10.68 -7.25
N SER A 70 4.13 9.37 -7.41
CA SER A 70 5.10 8.49 -6.78
C SER A 70 6.02 7.91 -7.84
N ALA A 71 7.34 8.07 -7.66
CA ALA A 71 8.37 7.42 -8.44
C ALA A 71 9.17 6.51 -7.50
N SER A 72 9.40 5.27 -7.89
CA SER A 72 10.06 4.29 -7.00
C SER A 72 11.25 3.63 -7.68
N LYS A 73 12.47 4.05 -7.28
CA LYS A 73 13.75 3.39 -7.62
C LYS A 73 14.07 2.25 -6.67
N PHE A 74 14.08 1.02 -7.18
CA PHE A 74 14.26 -0.20 -6.38
C PHE A 74 15.74 -0.51 -6.15
N ALA A 75 16.25 -0.18 -4.95
CA ALA A 75 17.61 -0.54 -4.51
C ALA A 75 17.60 -0.88 -3.01
N TYR A 76 18.03 -2.07 -2.60
CA TYR A 76 17.97 -2.51 -1.18
C TYR A 76 18.99 -1.74 -0.31
N SER A 77 18.60 -1.31 0.90
CA SER A 77 19.52 -0.70 1.87
C SER A 77 19.17 -1.18 3.28
N LYS A 78 20.18 -1.52 4.07
CA LYS A 78 20.04 -1.91 5.48
C LYS A 78 19.88 -0.71 6.43
N GLU A 79 19.99 0.51 5.93
CA GLU A 79 19.99 1.74 6.74
C GLU A 79 18.75 2.60 6.51
N LEU A 80 18.16 3.06 7.62
CA LEU A 80 17.04 4.01 7.64
C LEU A 80 17.59 5.43 7.47
N GLU A 81 17.63 5.91 6.23
CA GLU A 81 17.85 7.34 5.95
C GLU A 81 16.73 7.86 5.07
N HIS A 82 16.13 8.99 5.44
CA HIS A 82 15.21 9.73 4.60
C HIS A 82 15.86 11.06 4.23
N LYS A 83 15.65 11.50 2.98
CA LYS A 83 16.21 12.76 2.49
C LYS A 83 15.08 13.67 2.05
N HIS A 84 15.05 14.88 2.61
CA HIS A 84 14.12 15.91 2.17
C HIS A 84 14.74 16.65 0.98
N ILE A 85 14.10 16.58 -0.19
CA ILE A 85 14.59 17.19 -1.42
C ILE A 85 13.78 18.46 -1.69
N LYS A 86 14.44 19.61 -1.58
CA LYS A 86 13.85 20.92 -1.91
C LYS A 86 13.90 21.14 -3.44
N PRO A 87 12.93 21.88 -4.01
CA PRO A 87 12.71 21.98 -5.46
C PRO A 87 13.84 22.73 -6.21
N ALA A 88 14.75 23.39 -5.51
CA ALA A 88 15.80 24.20 -6.10
C ALA A 88 17.09 23.42 -6.42
N SER A 89 17.22 22.15 -6.05
CA SER A 89 18.41 21.37 -6.40
C SER A 89 18.22 20.67 -7.75
N SER A 90 19.22 20.77 -8.61
CA SER A 90 19.38 20.00 -9.87
C SER A 90 19.22 18.48 -9.69
N THR A 91 19.25 18.00 -8.45
CA THR A 91 19.02 16.62 -8.00
C THR A 91 17.59 16.12 -8.22
N PHE A 92 16.61 17.01 -8.37
CA PHE A 92 15.20 16.62 -8.32
C PHE A 92 14.72 15.92 -9.61
N THR A 93 15.16 16.36 -10.78
CA THR A 93 14.89 15.70 -12.07
C THR A 93 15.88 14.59 -12.39
N SER A 94 17.08 14.61 -11.80
CA SER A 94 18.10 13.56 -12.02
C SER A 94 17.62 12.19 -11.53
N VAL A 95 16.67 12.13 -10.59
CA VAL A 95 16.06 10.87 -10.15
C VAL A 95 15.32 10.17 -11.28
N VAL A 96 14.76 10.90 -12.25
CA VAL A 96 14.01 10.34 -13.38
C VAL A 96 14.72 10.56 -14.71
N GLU A 97 16.03 10.82 -14.65
CA GLU A 97 16.86 10.89 -15.86
C GLU A 97 16.82 9.55 -16.61
N GLY A 98 16.62 9.62 -17.93
CA GLY A 98 16.42 8.45 -18.79
C GLY A 98 15.01 7.86 -18.75
N TRP A 99 14.08 8.39 -17.95
CA TRP A 99 12.69 7.95 -17.93
C TRP A 99 11.85 8.70 -18.98
N ASP A 100 10.58 8.30 -19.12
CA ASP A 100 9.63 9.01 -19.96
C ASP A 100 9.62 10.53 -19.61
N PRO A 101 9.75 11.43 -20.60
CA PRO A 101 9.81 12.88 -20.35
C PRO A 101 8.63 13.43 -19.54
N ARG A 102 7.47 12.76 -19.59
CA ARG A 102 6.29 13.10 -18.78
C ARG A 102 6.57 13.00 -17.29
N CYS A 103 7.41 12.07 -16.85
CA CYS A 103 7.79 11.93 -15.44
C CYS A 103 8.54 13.16 -14.94
N ALA A 104 9.56 13.62 -15.69
CA ALA A 104 10.31 14.84 -15.38
C ALA A 104 9.40 16.08 -15.43
N ALA A 105 8.51 16.17 -16.42
CA ALA A 105 7.56 17.27 -16.55
C ALA A 105 6.59 17.35 -15.35
N ILE A 106 6.08 16.21 -14.87
CA ILE A 106 5.19 16.15 -13.69
C ILE A 106 5.95 16.51 -12.43
N LEU A 107 7.14 15.92 -12.24
CA LEU A 107 7.96 16.19 -11.06
C LEU A 107 8.31 17.67 -10.98
N SER A 108 8.73 18.32 -12.07
CA SER A 108 9.09 19.75 -12.11
C SER A 108 8.03 20.72 -11.54
N LYS A 109 6.76 20.29 -11.43
CA LYS A 109 5.67 21.08 -10.86
C LYS A 109 5.46 20.86 -9.36
N ALA A 110 6.18 19.95 -8.73
CA ALA A 110 6.11 19.71 -7.30
C ALA A 110 6.98 20.74 -6.54
N PRO A 111 6.46 21.35 -5.46
CA PRO A 111 7.15 22.32 -4.63
C PRO A 111 8.14 21.66 -3.66
N SER A 112 8.09 20.35 -3.48
CA SER A 112 9.05 19.56 -2.70
C SER A 112 8.83 18.07 -2.96
N CYS A 113 9.83 17.27 -2.62
CA CYS A 113 9.73 15.83 -2.61
C CYS A 113 10.43 15.24 -1.39
N VAL A 114 9.93 14.09 -0.96
CA VAL A 114 10.60 13.28 0.06
C VAL A 114 11.00 11.97 -0.58
N ASP A 115 12.27 11.62 -0.43
CA ASP A 115 12.78 10.31 -0.78
C ASP A 115 12.79 9.41 0.47
N TRP A 116 11.89 8.43 0.48
CA TRP A 116 11.77 7.42 1.53
C TRP A 116 12.46 6.12 1.15
N LYS A 117 13.50 5.73 1.91
CA LYS A 117 14.05 4.39 1.84
C LYS A 117 13.03 3.35 2.34
N LEU A 118 12.48 2.55 1.43
CA LEU A 118 11.66 1.38 1.71
C LEU A 118 12.55 0.28 2.28
N VAL A 119 12.20 -0.16 3.48
CA VAL A 119 12.87 -1.24 4.20
C VAL A 119 11.89 -2.39 4.33
N TYR A 120 12.29 -3.56 3.83
CA TYR A 120 11.54 -4.79 4.00
C TYR A 120 12.13 -5.60 5.16
N ARG A 121 11.27 -6.23 5.95
CA ARG A 121 11.66 -7.17 7.00
C ARG A 121 10.92 -8.47 6.83
N ASP A 122 11.62 -9.55 7.12
CA ASP A 122 10.98 -10.86 7.20
C ASP A 122 9.91 -10.85 8.30
N PRO A 123 8.77 -11.52 8.09
CA PRO A 123 7.70 -11.50 9.07
C PRO A 123 8.15 -12.08 10.41
N LEU A 124 7.79 -11.38 11.48
CA LEU A 124 8.15 -11.78 12.84
C LEU A 124 7.53 -13.16 13.15
N PRO A 125 8.24 -14.06 13.83
CA PRO A 125 7.72 -15.38 14.18
C PRO A 125 6.53 -15.32 15.16
N LYS A 126 6.36 -14.17 15.83
CA LYS A 126 5.32 -13.90 16.83
C LYS A 126 5.16 -12.40 17.01
N TRP A 127 3.94 -11.95 17.29
CA TRP A 127 3.53 -10.56 17.53
C TRP A 127 3.18 -10.29 18.98
N ILE A 128 3.02 -11.32 19.81
CA ILE A 128 2.59 -11.21 21.20
C ILE A 128 3.70 -11.54 22.22
N SER A 129 3.65 -10.92 23.40
CA SER A 129 4.57 -11.25 24.50
C SER A 129 4.30 -12.65 25.07
N LYS A 130 5.25 -13.22 25.83
CA LYS A 130 5.11 -14.54 26.48
C LYS A 130 3.84 -14.63 27.35
N GLY A 131 3.51 -13.55 28.07
CA GLY A 131 2.31 -13.46 28.90
C GLY A 131 1.03 -13.07 28.15
N ALA A 132 1.09 -12.82 26.84
CA ALA A 132 -0.03 -12.37 26.01
C ALA A 132 -0.74 -11.11 26.58
N ARG A 133 0.06 -10.14 27.04
CA ARG A 133 -0.40 -8.82 27.52
C ARG A 133 0.15 -7.64 26.70
N LEU A 134 0.97 -7.94 25.71
CA LEU A 134 1.48 -6.98 24.73
C LEU A 134 1.28 -7.61 23.36
N ALA A 135 0.80 -6.82 22.40
CA ALA A 135 0.61 -7.19 21.02
C ALA A 135 1.17 -6.09 20.12
N LEU A 136 1.93 -6.49 19.09
CA LEU A 136 2.38 -5.61 18.02
C LEU A 136 1.32 -5.59 16.91
N ILE A 137 0.99 -4.41 16.37
CA ILE A 137 0.02 -4.26 15.27
C ILE A 137 0.58 -3.36 14.17
N GLY A 138 0.01 -3.41 12.97
CA GLY A 138 0.44 -2.59 11.83
C GLY A 138 1.92 -2.80 11.48
N ASP A 139 2.58 -1.74 11.01
CA ASP A 139 3.98 -1.80 10.56
C ASP A 139 4.98 -2.25 11.65
N ALA A 140 4.62 -2.18 12.94
CA ALA A 140 5.45 -2.72 14.03
C ALA A 140 5.48 -4.26 14.03
N ALA A 141 4.43 -4.91 13.54
CA ALA A 141 4.32 -6.36 13.43
C ALA A 141 4.59 -6.88 12.01
N HIS A 142 4.09 -6.17 11.01
CA HIS A 142 4.03 -6.64 9.62
C HIS A 142 4.21 -5.49 8.63
N PRO A 143 5.44 -4.96 8.47
CA PRO A 143 5.69 -3.93 7.47
C PRO A 143 5.38 -4.43 6.06
N PHE A 144 4.71 -3.60 5.27
CA PHE A 144 4.31 -3.93 3.91
C PHE A 144 5.17 -3.23 2.86
N LEU A 145 5.34 -3.88 1.71
CA LEU A 145 5.75 -3.19 0.50
C LEU A 145 4.62 -2.27 0.04
N PRO A 146 4.90 -1.07 -0.47
CA PRO A 146 3.86 -0.19 -0.99
C PRO A 146 3.06 -0.79 -2.16
N THR A 147 3.65 -1.74 -2.89
CA THR A 147 3.00 -2.52 -3.96
C THR A 147 1.84 -3.40 -3.48
N SER A 148 1.69 -3.59 -2.17
CA SER A 148 0.55 -4.28 -1.56
C SER A 148 -0.70 -3.41 -1.43
N ILE A 149 -0.55 -2.08 -1.35
CA ILE A 149 -1.59 -1.09 -1.00
C ILE A 149 -2.41 -1.40 0.26
N GLN A 150 -1.91 -2.23 1.17
CA GLN A 150 -2.73 -2.84 2.23
C GLN A 150 -2.23 -2.61 3.66
N GLY A 151 -1.03 -2.06 3.87
CA GLY A 151 -0.47 -1.90 5.22
C GLY A 151 -1.40 -1.15 6.18
N ALA A 152 -1.94 0.01 5.76
CA ALA A 152 -2.88 0.78 6.56
C ALA A 152 -4.19 0.02 6.83
N SER A 153 -4.77 -0.61 5.81
CA SER A 153 -5.99 -1.39 5.95
C SER A 153 -5.81 -2.57 6.92
N GLN A 154 -4.69 -3.29 6.83
CA GLN A 154 -4.39 -4.41 7.71
C GLN A 154 -4.16 -3.96 9.16
N ALA A 155 -3.57 -2.78 9.39
CA ALA A 155 -3.45 -2.20 10.72
C ALA A 155 -4.82 -1.85 11.34
N VAL A 156 -5.78 -1.39 10.52
CA VAL A 156 -7.16 -1.16 10.96
C VAL A 156 -7.85 -2.49 11.30
N GLU A 157 -7.73 -3.50 10.43
CA GLU A 157 -8.29 -4.83 10.70
C GLU A 157 -7.70 -5.46 11.98
N ASP A 158 -6.43 -5.22 12.29
CA ASP A 158 -5.81 -5.66 13.54
C ASP A 158 -6.52 -5.08 14.75
N GLY A 159 -6.76 -3.75 14.74
CA GLY A 159 -7.43 -3.04 15.83
C GLY A 159 -8.86 -3.51 16.03
N VAL A 160 -9.61 -3.65 14.93
CA VAL A 160 -11.00 -4.15 14.95
C VAL A 160 -11.06 -5.57 15.51
N THR A 161 -10.23 -6.48 14.97
CA THR A 161 -10.21 -7.88 15.42
C THR A 161 -9.79 -7.98 16.89
N LEU A 162 -8.82 -7.18 17.32
CA LEU A 162 -8.35 -7.18 18.71
C LEU A 162 -9.45 -6.72 19.68
N ALA A 163 -10.20 -5.68 19.30
CA ALA A 163 -11.32 -5.18 20.10
C ALA A 163 -12.40 -6.26 20.27
N VAL A 164 -12.80 -6.93 19.18
CA VAL A 164 -13.81 -8.00 19.20
C VAL A 164 -13.38 -9.14 20.11
N VAL A 165 -12.18 -9.69 19.95
CA VAL A 165 -11.76 -10.84 20.76
C VAL A 165 -11.62 -10.51 22.24
N LEU A 166 -11.22 -9.28 22.59
CA LEU A 166 -11.10 -8.82 23.97
C LEU A 166 -12.48 -8.68 24.61
N GLN A 167 -13.45 -8.17 23.84
CA GLN A 167 -14.85 -8.11 24.27
C GLN A 167 -15.41 -9.51 24.53
N MET A 168 -15.22 -10.45 23.59
CA MET A 168 -15.76 -11.80 23.71
C MET A 168 -15.13 -12.60 24.85
N ALA A 169 -13.82 -12.49 25.06
CA ALA A 169 -13.13 -13.23 26.12
C ALA A 169 -13.37 -12.69 27.54
N GLY A 170 -13.76 -11.41 27.65
CA GLY A 170 -13.93 -10.71 28.92
C GLY A 170 -12.60 -10.48 29.67
N LYS A 171 -12.70 -9.80 30.83
CA LYS A 171 -11.53 -9.30 31.59
C LYS A 171 -10.57 -10.41 32.05
N GLN A 172 -11.10 -11.60 32.36
CA GLN A 172 -10.28 -12.72 32.82
C GLN A 172 -9.66 -13.52 31.65
N GLY A 173 -10.17 -13.34 30.43
CA GLY A 173 -9.76 -14.07 29.24
C GLY A 173 -8.69 -13.37 28.39
N ILE A 174 -8.11 -12.25 28.83
CA ILE A 174 -7.19 -11.43 28.02
C ILE A 174 -6.06 -12.25 27.35
N PRO A 175 -5.32 -13.13 28.07
CA PRO A 175 -4.25 -13.90 27.43
C PRO A 175 -4.76 -14.83 26.32
N LEU A 176 -5.96 -15.38 26.48
CA LEU A 176 -6.59 -16.23 25.47
C LEU A 176 -7.03 -15.40 24.26
N ALA A 177 -7.65 -14.24 24.50
CA ALA A 177 -8.05 -13.30 23.45
C ALA A 177 -6.87 -12.90 22.57
N VAL A 178 -5.76 -12.45 23.18
CA VAL A 178 -4.58 -11.96 22.45
C VAL A 178 -3.94 -13.08 21.62
N ARG A 179 -3.92 -14.32 22.12
CA ARG A 179 -3.43 -15.49 21.37
C ARG A 179 -4.37 -15.86 20.21
N ALA A 180 -5.68 -15.82 20.44
CA ALA A 180 -6.67 -16.06 19.40
C ALA A 180 -6.60 -14.99 18.31
N TRP A 181 -6.45 -13.72 18.68
CA TRP A 181 -6.27 -12.60 17.76
C TRP A 181 -5.06 -12.81 16.84
N GLU A 182 -3.89 -13.15 17.40
CA GLU A 182 -2.71 -13.41 16.58
C GLU A 182 -2.97 -14.56 15.60
N LYS A 183 -3.55 -15.66 16.06
CA LYS A 183 -3.89 -16.80 15.20
C LYS A 183 -4.84 -16.42 14.05
N ILE A 184 -5.84 -15.59 14.32
CA ILE A 184 -6.83 -15.11 13.32
C ILE A 184 -6.16 -14.19 12.29
N ARG A 185 -5.33 -13.25 12.76
CA ARG A 185 -4.75 -12.21 11.92
C ARG A 185 -3.54 -12.66 11.12
N TYR A 186 -2.69 -13.52 11.70
CA TYR A 186 -1.34 -13.78 11.17
C TYR A 186 -1.36 -14.30 9.73
N GLN A 187 -2.18 -15.31 9.44
CA GLN A 187 -2.26 -15.88 8.09
C GLN A 187 -2.87 -14.91 7.09
N ARG A 188 -3.86 -14.12 7.51
CA ARG A 188 -4.51 -13.14 6.64
C ARG A 188 -3.54 -12.03 6.23
N VAL A 189 -2.85 -11.45 7.20
CA VAL A 189 -1.82 -10.42 6.96
C VAL A 189 -0.71 -10.99 6.07
N ARG A 190 -0.22 -12.21 6.35
CA ARG A 190 0.84 -12.82 5.54
C ARG A 190 0.41 -13.00 4.09
N ARG A 191 -0.83 -13.45 3.84
CA ARG A 191 -1.38 -13.56 2.47
C ARG A 191 -1.40 -12.21 1.75
N ALA A 192 -1.74 -11.13 2.46
CA ALA A 192 -1.68 -9.78 1.90
C ALA A 192 -0.23 -9.33 1.63
N GLN A 193 0.74 -9.66 2.50
CA GLN A 193 2.16 -9.33 2.26
C GLN A 193 2.69 -10.03 1.02
N VAL A 194 2.39 -11.32 0.87
CA VAL A 194 2.78 -12.12 -0.31
C VAL A 194 2.14 -11.58 -1.59
N LEU A 195 0.91 -11.07 -1.53
CA LEU A 195 0.31 -10.39 -2.68
C LEU A 195 1.11 -9.15 -3.07
N GLY A 196 1.57 -8.35 -2.10
CA GLY A 196 2.45 -7.20 -2.35
C GLY A 196 3.79 -7.59 -2.97
N GLU A 197 4.40 -8.68 -2.49
CA GLU A 197 5.62 -9.26 -3.06
C GLU A 197 5.39 -9.71 -4.51
N THR A 198 4.29 -10.42 -4.76
CA THR A 198 3.91 -10.91 -6.10
C THR A 198 3.64 -9.76 -7.07
N ASN A 199 2.92 -8.73 -6.63
CA ASN A 199 2.65 -7.53 -7.43
C ASN A 199 3.96 -6.81 -7.82
N ARG A 200 4.89 -6.71 -6.87
CA ARG A 200 6.21 -6.12 -7.10
C ARG A 200 6.97 -6.91 -8.17
N ASP A 201 7.04 -8.23 -8.05
CA ASP A 201 7.76 -9.09 -8.99
C ASP A 201 7.13 -9.07 -10.39
N MET A 202 5.79 -9.03 -10.47
CA MET A 202 5.06 -8.87 -11.72
C MET A 202 5.41 -7.55 -12.41
N TRP A 203 5.35 -6.45 -11.68
CA TRP A 203 5.63 -5.12 -12.21
C TRP A 203 7.10 -4.95 -12.61
N HIS A 204 8.05 -5.54 -11.88
CA HIS A 204 9.46 -5.54 -12.27
C HIS A 204 9.74 -6.24 -13.59
N LYS A 205 8.93 -7.24 -13.95
CA LYS A 205 9.07 -7.99 -15.20
C LYS A 205 8.28 -7.36 -16.35
N ALA A 206 7.46 -6.35 -16.07
CA ALA A 206 6.62 -5.70 -17.06
C ALA A 206 7.45 -4.80 -17.99
N LYS A 207 7.14 -4.86 -19.27
CA LYS A 207 7.75 -4.03 -20.33
C LYS A 207 6.83 -2.86 -20.68
N PRO A 208 7.35 -1.76 -21.24
CA PRO A 208 6.53 -0.62 -21.67
C PRO A 208 5.42 -0.97 -22.67
N SER A 209 5.57 -2.06 -23.43
CA SER A 209 4.57 -2.58 -24.37
C SER A 209 3.42 -3.32 -23.70
N ASP A 210 3.58 -3.72 -22.44
CA ASP A 210 2.66 -4.61 -21.75
C ASP A 210 1.38 -3.87 -21.34
N LYS A 211 0.23 -4.56 -21.43
CA LYS A 211 -1.10 -4.03 -21.12
C LYS A 211 -1.92 -5.03 -20.31
N GLY A 212 -2.92 -4.53 -19.60
CA GLY A 212 -3.85 -5.36 -18.82
C GLY A 212 -3.22 -5.91 -17.55
N ASN A 213 -3.46 -7.19 -17.25
CA ASN A 213 -3.16 -7.79 -15.95
C ASN A 213 -1.69 -7.72 -15.51
N SER A 214 -0.73 -7.59 -16.43
CA SER A 214 0.71 -7.46 -16.12
C SER A 214 1.10 -6.08 -15.58
N VAL A 215 0.26 -5.06 -15.76
CA VAL A 215 0.51 -3.67 -15.33
C VAL A 215 -0.57 -3.13 -14.40
N GLU A 216 -1.75 -3.75 -14.38
CA GLU A 216 -2.83 -3.38 -13.47
C GLU A 216 -2.60 -3.93 -12.06
N LEU A 217 -3.10 -3.19 -11.07
CA LEU A 217 -3.05 -3.62 -9.68
C LEU A 217 -4.19 -4.63 -9.41
N PRO A 218 -3.89 -5.87 -9.00
CA PRO A 218 -4.92 -6.86 -8.70
C PRO A 218 -5.86 -6.39 -7.58
N ARG A 219 -7.15 -6.70 -7.73
CA ARG A 219 -8.22 -6.35 -6.78
C ARG A 219 -8.99 -7.58 -6.34
N PRO A 220 -8.38 -8.48 -5.55
CA PRO A 220 -9.03 -9.73 -5.18
C PRO A 220 -10.16 -9.51 -4.15
N GLU A 221 -11.29 -10.16 -4.37
CA GLU A 221 -12.50 -10.03 -3.54
C GLU A 221 -12.26 -10.47 -2.09
N TRP A 222 -11.50 -11.55 -1.88
CA TRP A 222 -11.18 -12.05 -0.54
C TRP A 222 -10.45 -11.03 0.35
N LEU A 223 -9.80 -10.03 -0.27
CA LEU A 223 -9.05 -8.99 0.42
C LEU A 223 -9.91 -7.72 0.58
N LEU A 224 -10.53 -7.25 -0.49
CA LEU A 224 -11.25 -5.97 -0.52
C LEU A 224 -12.68 -6.05 0.03
N GLY A 225 -13.36 -7.18 -0.15
CA GLY A 225 -14.72 -7.41 0.36
C GLY A 225 -14.76 -8.04 1.75
N PHE A 226 -13.63 -8.06 2.47
CA PHE A 226 -13.55 -8.74 3.76
C PHE A 226 -14.05 -7.89 4.90
N ASP A 227 -14.96 -8.46 5.69
CA ASP A 227 -15.42 -7.89 6.95
C ASP A 227 -14.63 -8.50 8.12
N ALA A 228 -13.68 -7.74 8.64
CA ALA A 228 -12.82 -8.19 9.74
C ALA A 228 -13.57 -8.32 11.07
N GLU A 229 -14.57 -7.47 11.31
CA GLU A 229 -15.36 -7.50 12.54
C GLU A 229 -16.22 -8.76 12.57
N LYS A 230 -17.02 -8.97 11.52
CA LYS A 230 -17.86 -10.16 11.40
C LYS A 230 -17.03 -11.43 11.46
N HIS A 231 -15.92 -11.47 10.72
CA HIS A 231 -15.04 -12.63 10.74
C HIS A 231 -14.51 -12.93 12.14
N ALA A 232 -14.10 -11.91 12.90
CA ALA A 232 -13.61 -12.08 14.26
C ALA A 232 -14.66 -12.72 15.18
N TYR A 233 -15.91 -12.28 15.12
CA TYR A 233 -17.01 -12.89 15.86
C TYR A 233 -17.25 -14.36 15.46
N ASP A 234 -17.23 -14.64 14.15
CA ASP A 234 -17.52 -15.97 13.62
C ASP A 234 -16.47 -17.02 14.04
N VAL A 235 -15.19 -16.64 14.13
CA VAL A 235 -14.07 -17.61 14.33
C VAL A 235 -13.44 -17.56 15.72
N PHE A 236 -13.80 -16.60 16.57
CA PHE A 236 -13.16 -16.46 17.89
C PHE A 236 -13.30 -17.72 18.75
N GLU A 237 -14.50 -18.28 18.88
CA GLU A 237 -14.71 -19.45 19.75
C GLU A 237 -13.98 -20.70 19.24
N ILE A 238 -13.87 -20.85 17.92
CA ILE A 238 -13.10 -21.92 17.29
C ILE A 238 -11.62 -21.75 17.65
N ALA A 239 -11.06 -20.56 17.41
CA ALA A 239 -9.67 -20.27 17.73
C ALA A 239 -9.36 -20.42 19.23
N ALA A 240 -10.26 -19.95 20.09
CA ALA A 240 -10.13 -20.05 21.53
C ALA A 240 -10.19 -21.50 22.02
N SER A 241 -11.09 -22.32 21.48
CA SER A 241 -11.22 -23.73 21.85
C SER A 241 -10.00 -24.53 21.42
N GLU A 242 -9.50 -24.32 20.19
CA GLU A 242 -8.25 -24.96 19.75
C GLU A 242 -7.07 -24.62 20.66
N ILE A 243 -6.97 -23.35 21.11
CA ILE A 243 -5.89 -22.93 22.02
C ILE A 243 -6.07 -23.54 23.42
N ARG A 244 -7.30 -23.74 23.90
CA ARG A 244 -7.56 -24.41 25.18
C ARG A 244 -7.18 -25.90 25.12
N GLU A 245 -7.49 -26.57 24.03
CA GLU A 245 -7.25 -28.00 23.85
C GLU A 245 -5.78 -28.32 23.57
N LYS A 246 -5.18 -27.63 22.60
CA LYS A 246 -3.85 -27.94 22.06
C LYS A 246 -2.75 -27.06 22.64
N GLY A 247 -3.13 -26.04 23.41
CA GLY A 247 -2.22 -24.97 23.81
C GLY A 247 -1.96 -23.98 22.68
N TYR A 248 -1.26 -22.91 23.02
CA TYR A 248 -0.81 -21.92 22.05
C TYR A 248 0.38 -22.45 21.25
N VAL A 249 0.28 -22.38 19.92
CA VAL A 249 1.34 -22.72 18.98
C VAL A 249 1.75 -21.47 18.23
N LEU A 250 3.04 -21.33 17.95
CA LEU A 250 3.55 -20.23 17.13
C LEU A 250 2.87 -20.24 15.76
N PRO A 251 2.54 -19.07 15.20
CA PRO A 251 2.04 -18.98 13.85
C PRO A 251 3.02 -19.64 12.87
N THR A 252 2.49 -20.52 12.03
CA THR A 252 3.28 -21.12 10.95
C THR A 252 3.46 -20.09 9.84
N LEU A 253 4.68 -19.67 9.61
CA LEU A 253 5.00 -18.98 8.37
C LEU A 253 4.76 -20.00 7.24
N PRO A 254 3.89 -19.73 6.24
CA PRO A 254 3.92 -20.53 5.04
C PRO A 254 5.34 -20.46 4.49
N LEU A 255 5.94 -21.62 4.23
CA LEU A 255 7.25 -21.73 3.60
C LEU A 255 7.21 -20.82 2.38
N THR A 256 8.01 -19.74 2.42
CA THR A 256 8.08 -18.81 1.32
C THR A 256 8.38 -19.57 0.04
N THR A 257 7.60 -19.32 -1.01
CA THR A 257 8.18 -19.24 -2.35
C THR A 257 9.34 -18.26 -2.22
N LYS A 258 10.55 -18.83 -2.16
CA LYS A 258 11.81 -18.13 -2.04
C LYS A 258 11.77 -16.90 -2.94
N PHE A 259 12.25 -15.78 -2.42
CA PHE A 259 12.86 -14.76 -3.28
C PHE A 259 13.90 -15.48 -4.15
N GLY A 260 13.52 -15.75 -5.40
CA GLY A 260 14.36 -16.35 -6.41
C GLY A 260 15.34 -15.29 -6.87
N PHE A 261 16.51 -15.26 -6.24
CA PHE A 261 17.71 -14.65 -6.80
C PHE A 261 18.74 -15.78 -6.91
N GLN A 262 18.88 -16.30 -8.14
CA GLN A 262 20.17 -16.79 -8.62
C GLN A 262 20.89 -15.60 -9.25
#